data_AF-A0A7L4JGN3-F1
#
_entry.id   AF-A0A7L4JGN3-F1
#
_cell.length_a   1.000
_cell.length_b   1.000
_cell.length_c   1.000
_cell.angle_alpha   90.00
_cell.angle_beta   90.00
_cell.angle_gamma   90.00
#
_symmetry.space_group_name_H-M   'P 1'
#
loop_
_entity.id
_entity.type
_entity.pdbx_description
1 polymer ?
#
loop_
_entity_poly.entity_id
_entity_poly.type
_entity_poly.pdbx_seq_one_letter_code
_entity_poly.pdbx_strand_id
1 'polypeptide(L)'
;YVLLHHVMGELEGRRGAWGYVAGGMGALSQAIAQAATARGAHVFAEKAVCHVLLGRDGEAQGVALQDGTEVRSKLVLSNASPQITFLELIPEEQLPKDFVQRIRQVDTCSPVTKINVAVDRLPSFLAAPNARDGQPLPHHQCSIHLNCEDTQLLHQAFTEAAHGHPSSRPMIELCIPSVLDPGLAPPGCHVVSLFTQYTPYVLAGGQSWDEQARNAYAD
;
A
#
# COMPACT_ATOMS: atom_id res chain seq x y z
N TYR A 1 9.86 7.18 -5.72
CA TYR A 1 9.72 6.53 -4.39
C TYR A 1 10.16 5.07 -4.43
N VAL A 2 9.53 4.21 -5.23
CA VAL A 2 9.87 2.77 -5.38
C VAL A 2 11.34 2.53 -5.73
N LEU A 3 11.91 3.23 -6.73
CA LEU A 3 13.33 3.10 -7.10
C LEU A 3 14.32 3.47 -5.98
N LEU A 4 13.99 4.43 -5.13
CA LEU A 4 14.89 4.84 -4.04
C LEU A 4 14.83 3.81 -2.90
N HIS A 5 13.65 3.29 -2.58
CA HIS A 5 13.50 2.16 -1.65
C HIS A 5 14.22 0.91 -2.20
N HIS A 6 14.06 0.65 -3.51
CA HIS A 6 14.93 -0.09 -4.44
C HIS A 6 16.36 -0.30 -3.94
N VAL A 7 17.03 0.85 -3.90
CA VAL A 7 18.48 0.95 -3.78
C VAL A 7 18.92 1.13 -2.32
N MET A 8 18.07 1.70 -1.47
CA MET A 8 18.38 1.94 -0.06
C MET A 8 18.11 0.74 0.84
N GLY A 9 17.28 -0.22 0.43
CA GLY A 9 16.99 -1.42 1.22
C GLY A 9 18.23 -2.28 1.48
N GLU A 10 18.35 -2.83 2.68
CA GLU A 10 19.38 -3.80 3.04
C GLU A 10 18.72 -5.04 3.63
N LEU A 11 19.13 -6.22 3.17
CA LEU A 11 18.70 -7.49 3.75
C LEU A 11 19.95 -8.27 4.15
N GLU A 12 20.07 -8.60 5.44
CA GLU A 12 21.18 -9.40 6.00
C GLU A 12 22.58 -8.89 5.59
N GLY A 13 22.83 -7.57 5.66
CA GLY A 13 24.12 -7.00 5.28
C GLY A 13 24.29 -6.75 3.78
N ARG A 14 23.32 -7.15 2.94
CA ARG A 14 23.37 -6.98 1.49
C ARG A 14 22.56 -5.77 1.05
N ARG A 15 23.25 -4.72 0.61
CA ARG A 15 22.62 -3.50 0.06
C ARG A 15 21.90 -3.79 -1.25
N GLY A 16 20.75 -3.17 -1.43
CA GLY A 16 19.86 -3.36 -2.58
C GLY A 16 19.23 -4.75 -2.66
N ALA A 17 19.33 -5.56 -1.60
CA ALA A 17 18.75 -6.89 -1.55
C ALA A 17 17.33 -6.86 -0.99
N TRP A 18 16.51 -7.76 -1.51
CA TRP A 18 15.08 -7.87 -1.23
C TRP A 18 14.75 -9.31 -0.86
N GLY A 19 13.75 -9.46 0.01
CA GLY A 19 13.32 -10.76 0.51
C GLY A 19 11.80 -10.87 0.47
N TYR A 20 11.33 -12.09 0.28
CA TYR A 20 9.92 -12.42 0.41
C TYR A 20 9.67 -13.00 1.79
N VAL A 21 8.59 -12.54 2.43
CA VAL A 21 8.14 -13.12 3.70
C VAL A 21 7.40 -14.41 3.39
N ALA A 22 7.86 -15.54 3.94
CA ALA A 22 7.12 -16.79 3.89
C ALA A 22 5.75 -16.64 4.59
N GLY A 23 4.68 -17.07 3.93
CA GLY A 23 3.30 -16.81 4.32
C GLY A 23 2.79 -15.41 3.96
N GLY A 24 3.59 -14.62 3.23
CA GLY A 24 3.26 -13.25 2.82
C GLY A 24 3.29 -12.22 3.95
N MET A 25 2.92 -10.98 3.63
CA MET A 25 2.98 -9.86 4.58
C MET A 25 2.06 -10.03 5.80
N GLY A 26 0.96 -10.80 5.66
CA GLY A 26 0.08 -11.12 6.78
C GLY A 26 0.78 -11.93 7.88
N ALA A 27 1.67 -12.86 7.49
CA ALA A 27 2.46 -13.63 8.45
C ALA A 27 3.43 -12.73 9.25
N LEU A 28 4.01 -11.71 8.61
CA LEU A 28 4.85 -10.72 9.31
C LEU A 28 4.03 -9.93 10.33
N SER A 29 2.87 -9.39 9.94
CA SER A 29 1.99 -8.66 10.86
C SER A 29 1.57 -9.54 12.05
N GLN A 30 1.24 -10.81 11.79
CA GLN A 30 0.87 -11.76 12.83
C GLN A 30 2.04 -12.08 13.77
N ALA A 31 3.26 -12.24 13.23
CA ALA A 31 4.46 -12.47 14.04
C ALA A 31 4.74 -11.28 14.98
N ILE A 32 4.60 -10.04 14.49
CA ILE A 32 4.75 -8.83 15.30
C ILE A 32 3.68 -8.79 16.41
N ALA A 33 2.41 -9.07 16.07
CA ALA A 33 1.32 -9.09 17.03
C ALA A 33 1.52 -10.16 18.12
N GLN A 34 1.99 -11.36 17.74
CA GLN A 34 2.32 -12.44 18.67
C GLN A 34 3.48 -12.06 19.60
N ALA A 35 4.55 -11.49 19.05
CA ALA A 35 5.70 -11.04 19.85
C ALA A 35 5.31 -9.96 20.87
N ALA A 36 4.46 -9.01 20.47
CA ALA A 36 3.93 -7.98 21.37
C ALA A 36 3.05 -8.59 22.46
N THR A 37 2.13 -9.50 22.09
CA THR A 37 1.21 -10.16 23.03
C THR A 37 1.98 -11.02 24.04
N ALA A 38 3.02 -11.73 23.60
CA ALA A 38 3.91 -12.50 24.48
C ALA A 38 4.66 -11.63 25.51
N ARG A 39 4.76 -10.32 25.26
CA ARG A 39 5.30 -9.31 26.18
C ARG A 39 4.23 -8.56 26.98
N GLY A 40 2.97 -9.01 26.92
CA GLY A 40 1.85 -8.46 27.69
C GLY A 40 1.08 -7.34 26.98
N ALA A 41 1.30 -7.10 25.69
CA ALA A 41 0.46 -6.19 24.93
C ALA A 41 -0.94 -6.79 24.72
N HIS A 42 -1.96 -5.93 24.71
CA HIS A 42 -3.33 -6.30 24.35
C HIS A 42 -3.66 -5.70 22.98
N VAL A 43 -4.20 -6.51 22.07
CA VAL A 43 -4.58 -6.09 20.71
C VAL A 43 -6.10 -6.16 20.59
N PHE A 44 -6.72 -5.04 20.25
CA PHE A 44 -8.16 -4.94 20.06
C PHE A 44 -8.44 -4.62 18.59
N ALA A 45 -8.97 -5.58 17.85
CA ALA A 45 -9.43 -5.39 16.49
C ALA A 45 -10.85 -4.79 16.48
N GLU A 46 -11.25 -4.19 15.36
CA GLU A 46 -12.61 -3.63 15.16
C GLU A 46 -13.01 -2.57 16.22
N LYS A 47 -12.01 -1.91 16.81
CA LYS A 47 -12.17 -0.84 17.80
C LYS A 47 -11.67 0.48 17.22
N ALA A 48 -12.52 1.14 16.43
CA ALA A 48 -12.21 2.43 15.85
C ALA A 48 -12.07 3.49 16.96
N VAL A 49 -10.91 4.16 17.01
CA VAL A 49 -10.68 5.34 17.84
C VAL A 49 -11.37 6.53 17.18
N CYS A 50 -12.18 7.27 17.94
CA CYS A 50 -12.86 8.48 17.45
C CYS A 50 -12.31 9.76 18.07
N HIS A 51 -11.60 9.68 19.20
CA HIS A 51 -11.00 10.85 19.83
C HIS A 51 -9.76 10.53 20.65
N VAL A 52 -8.79 11.44 20.67
CA VAL A 52 -7.72 11.45 21.67
C VAL A 52 -8.18 12.26 22.88
N LEU A 53 -8.11 11.67 24.06
CA LEU A 53 -8.48 12.37 25.30
C LEU A 53 -7.34 13.30 25.69
N LEU A 54 -7.63 14.60 25.84
CA LEU A 54 -6.65 15.61 26.25
C LEU A 54 -7.00 16.18 27.62
N GLY A 55 -5.96 16.36 28.45
CA GLY A 55 -6.04 17.09 29.71
C GLY A 55 -6.12 18.60 29.51
N ARG A 56 -6.29 19.35 30.62
CA ARG A 56 -6.42 20.82 30.57
C ARG A 56 -5.18 21.52 30.02
N ASP A 57 -4.01 20.93 30.22
CA ASP A 57 -2.72 21.45 29.77
C ASP A 57 -2.32 20.90 28.38
N GLY A 58 -3.23 20.22 27.68
CA GLY A 58 -3.00 19.63 26.35
C GLY A 58 -2.27 18.28 26.36
N GLU A 59 -2.04 17.69 27.53
CA GLU A 59 -1.43 16.36 27.67
C GLU A 59 -2.39 15.24 27.22
N ALA A 60 -1.85 14.21 26.56
CA ALA A 60 -2.66 13.04 26.18
C ALA A 60 -2.98 12.17 27.41
N GLN A 61 -4.25 11.82 27.57
CA GLN A 61 -4.78 11.03 28.69
C GLN A 61 -5.40 9.69 28.26
N GLY A 62 -5.32 9.35 26.98
CA GLY A 62 -5.87 8.13 26.41
C GLY A 62 -6.62 8.38 25.10
N VAL A 63 -7.50 7.44 24.77
CA VAL A 63 -8.35 7.49 23.57
C VAL A 63 -9.79 7.10 23.90
N ALA A 64 -10.73 7.67 23.17
CA ALA A 64 -12.13 7.23 23.15
C ALA A 64 -12.40 6.43 21.87
N LEU A 65 -13.10 5.32 22.02
CA LEU A 65 -13.54 4.46 20.94
C LEU A 65 -14.95 4.88 20.47
N GLN A 66 -15.30 4.51 19.25
CA GLN A 66 -16.60 4.83 18.65
C GLN A 66 -17.80 4.27 19.44
N ASP A 67 -17.59 3.19 20.21
CA ASP A 67 -18.61 2.60 21.09
C ASP A 67 -18.75 3.33 22.45
N GLY A 68 -18.03 4.44 22.65
CA GLY A 68 -18.01 5.24 23.87
C GLY A 68 -17.04 4.74 24.94
N THR A 69 -16.35 3.62 24.71
CA THR A 69 -15.33 3.11 25.66
C THR A 69 -14.12 4.03 25.69
N GLU A 70 -13.68 4.42 26.89
CA GLU A 70 -12.42 5.15 27.09
C GLU A 70 -11.29 4.20 27.50
N VAL A 71 -10.14 4.32 26.83
CA VAL A 71 -8.90 3.63 27.19
C VAL A 71 -7.91 4.68 27.70
N ARG A 72 -7.69 4.71 29.01
CA ARG A 72 -6.80 5.68 29.65
C ARG A 72 -5.33 5.27 29.53
N SER A 73 -4.48 6.21 29.18
CA SER A 73 -3.03 6.01 29.08
C SER A 73 -2.27 7.31 29.37
N LYS A 74 -0.98 7.19 29.70
CA LYS A 74 -0.08 8.36 29.87
C LYS A 74 0.52 8.84 28.55
N LEU A 75 0.50 7.97 27.53
CA LEU A 75 1.09 8.20 26.23
C LEU A 75 0.17 7.60 25.16
N VAL A 76 0.04 8.32 24.04
CA VAL A 76 -0.68 7.87 22.86
C VAL A 76 0.30 7.93 21.69
N LEU A 77 0.54 6.79 21.05
CA LEU A 77 1.34 6.68 19.84
C LEU A 77 0.40 6.40 18.68
N SER A 78 0.18 7.40 17.81
CA SER A 78 -0.69 7.24 16.65
C SER A 78 0.11 6.74 15.45
N ASN A 79 -0.36 5.63 14.86
CA ASN A 79 0.10 5.15 13.56
C ASN A 79 -0.88 5.52 12.42
N ALA A 80 -1.94 6.28 12.72
CA ALA A 80 -2.82 6.83 11.70
C ALA A 80 -2.11 7.95 10.92
N SER A 81 -2.68 8.35 9.78
CA SER A 81 -2.12 9.46 9.02
C SER A 81 -2.10 10.74 9.86
N PRO A 82 -1.20 11.69 9.57
CA PRO A 82 -1.19 12.98 10.25
C PRO A 82 -2.53 13.72 10.12
N GLN A 83 -3.20 13.61 8.97
CA GLN A 83 -4.52 14.20 8.75
C GLN A 83 -5.56 13.60 9.70
N ILE A 84 -5.67 12.27 9.79
CA ILE A 84 -6.60 11.62 10.72
C ILE A 84 -6.26 12.01 12.16
N THR A 85 -4.98 11.90 12.54
CA THR A 85 -4.56 12.15 13.93
C THR A 85 -4.83 13.59 14.37
N PHE A 86 -4.49 14.58 13.55
CA PHE A 86 -4.49 15.99 13.95
C PHE A 86 -5.68 16.80 13.43
N LEU A 87 -6.43 16.32 12.44
CA LEU A 87 -7.61 17.01 11.90
C LEU A 87 -8.93 16.30 12.24
N GLU A 88 -8.90 15.01 12.62
CA GLU A 88 -10.12 14.25 12.95
C GLU A 88 -10.15 13.80 14.41
N LEU A 89 -9.05 13.21 14.93
CA LEU A 89 -9.03 12.64 16.29
C LEU A 89 -8.74 13.66 17.39
N ILE A 90 -8.18 14.83 17.06
CA ILE A 90 -7.84 15.91 18.00
C ILE A 90 -8.64 17.15 17.60
N PRO A 91 -9.27 17.88 18.54
CA PRO A 91 -9.95 19.13 18.21
C PRO A 91 -8.95 20.16 17.67
N GLU A 92 -9.25 20.78 16.52
CA GLU A 92 -8.35 21.75 15.90
C GLU A 92 -8.08 22.97 16.80
N GLU A 93 -9.01 23.32 17.69
CA GLU A 93 -8.87 24.43 18.64
C GLU A 93 -7.75 24.20 19.67
N GLN A 94 -7.37 22.94 19.89
CA GLN A 94 -6.27 22.54 20.78
C GLN A 94 -4.91 22.55 20.08
N LEU A 95 -4.86 22.86 18.78
CA LEU A 95 -3.65 22.83 17.97
C LEU A 95 -3.26 24.24 17.49
N PRO A 96 -1.94 24.51 17.36
CA PRO A 96 -1.48 25.74 16.74
C PRO A 96 -2.01 25.87 15.30
N LYS A 97 -2.54 27.05 14.95
CA LYS A 97 -3.17 27.28 13.64
C LYS A 97 -2.22 27.03 12.47
N ASP A 98 -0.97 27.45 12.60
CA ASP A 98 0.09 27.23 11.60
C ASP A 98 0.40 25.74 11.42
N PHE A 99 0.39 24.96 12.50
CA PHE A 99 0.53 23.51 12.44
C PHE A 99 -0.62 22.85 11.68
N VAL A 100 -1.87 23.20 12.01
CA VAL A 100 -3.06 22.69 11.29
C VAL A 100 -2.98 22.99 9.80
N GLN A 101 -2.60 24.22 9.42
CA GLN A 101 -2.41 24.59 8.01
C GLN A 101 -1.35 23.73 7.32
N ARG A 102 -0.23 23.45 8.00
CA ARG A 102 0.82 22.58 7.44
C ARG A 102 0.34 21.15 7.23
N ILE A 103 -0.43 20.58 8.17
CA ILE A 103 -0.99 19.23 8.04
C ILE A 103 -1.96 19.15 6.86
N ARG A 104 -2.80 20.18 6.67
CA ARG A 104 -3.75 20.25 5.54
C ARG A 104 -3.06 20.31 4.17
N GLN A 105 -1.81 20.77 4.11
CA GLN A 105 -1.02 20.84 2.88
C GLN A 105 -0.26 19.55 2.57
N VAL A 106 -0.26 18.56 3.48
CA VAL A 106 0.39 17.28 3.23
C VAL A 106 -0.45 16.51 2.21
N ASP A 107 0.11 16.35 1.01
CA ASP A 107 -0.48 15.52 -0.03
C ASP A 107 -0.08 14.05 0.18
N THR A 108 -1.08 13.21 0.45
CA THR A 108 -0.94 11.75 0.58
C THR A 108 -1.53 11.01 -0.61
N CYS A 109 -1.89 11.70 -1.69
CA CYS A 109 -2.41 11.07 -2.89
C CYS A 109 -1.34 10.19 -3.53
N SER A 110 -1.67 8.93 -3.77
CA SER A 110 -0.80 7.98 -4.47
C SER A 110 -1.38 7.70 -5.85
N PRO A 111 -0.63 7.92 -6.93
CA PRO A 111 -1.11 7.66 -8.28
C PRO A 111 -0.90 6.20 -8.69
N VAL A 112 -1.18 5.25 -7.79
CA VAL A 112 -0.91 3.82 -7.97
C VAL A 112 -2.18 3.02 -7.72
N THR A 113 -2.51 2.14 -8.67
CA THR A 113 -3.58 1.16 -8.50
C THR A 113 -2.96 -0.23 -8.38
N LYS A 114 -3.44 -1.00 -7.40
CA LYS A 114 -3.04 -2.40 -7.23
C LYS A 114 -4.15 -3.32 -7.70
N ILE A 115 -3.86 -4.13 -8.71
CA ILE A 115 -4.75 -5.17 -9.22
C ILE A 115 -4.16 -6.52 -8.82
N ASN A 116 -4.96 -7.38 -8.18
CA ASN A 116 -4.55 -8.75 -7.88
C ASN A 116 -5.41 -9.68 -8.71
N VAL A 117 -4.77 -10.52 -9.53
CA VAL A 117 -5.46 -11.50 -10.36
C VAL A 117 -5.03 -12.91 -9.98
N ALA A 118 -6.01 -13.81 -9.93
CA ALA A 118 -5.78 -15.24 -9.81
C ALA A 118 -5.78 -15.84 -11.21
N VAL A 119 -4.73 -16.56 -11.55
CA VAL A 119 -4.54 -17.16 -12.89
C VAL A 119 -4.30 -18.66 -12.77
N ASP A 120 -4.73 -19.41 -13.79
CA ASP A 120 -4.59 -20.87 -13.88
C ASP A 120 -3.27 -21.33 -14.53
N ARG A 121 -2.42 -20.37 -14.88
CA ARG A 121 -1.10 -20.56 -15.50
C ARG A 121 -0.25 -19.31 -15.36
N LEU A 122 1.07 -19.46 -15.43
CA LEU A 122 1.99 -18.33 -15.48
C LEU A 122 1.79 -17.51 -16.75
N PRO A 123 1.92 -16.16 -16.68
CA PRO A 123 1.91 -15.32 -17.87
C PRO A 123 3.07 -15.72 -18.79
N SER A 124 2.83 -15.76 -20.11
CA SER A 124 3.88 -16.02 -21.09
C SER A 124 4.19 -14.73 -21.83
N PHE A 125 5.41 -14.22 -21.67
CA PHE A 125 5.82 -12.96 -22.28
C PHE A 125 6.37 -13.18 -23.69
N LEU A 126 6.09 -12.27 -24.63
CA LEU A 126 6.61 -12.35 -26.00
C LEU A 126 8.15 -12.34 -26.04
N ALA A 127 8.77 -11.54 -25.16
CA ALA A 127 10.23 -11.44 -25.05
C ALA A 127 10.88 -12.64 -24.32
N ALA A 128 10.09 -13.38 -23.52
CA ALA A 128 10.56 -14.52 -22.72
C ALA A 128 9.41 -15.54 -22.58
N PRO A 129 9.15 -16.36 -23.62
CA PRO A 129 8.03 -17.28 -23.63
C PRO A 129 8.23 -18.43 -22.63
N ASN A 130 7.11 -18.99 -22.15
CA ASN A 130 7.12 -20.08 -21.18
C ASN A 130 7.72 -21.37 -21.75
N ALA A 131 8.36 -22.13 -20.87
CA ALA A 131 8.79 -23.50 -21.18
C ALA A 131 7.59 -24.44 -21.29
N ARG A 132 7.77 -25.56 -22.00
CA ARG A 132 6.70 -26.54 -22.28
C ARG A 132 6.18 -27.27 -21.05
N ASP A 133 6.98 -27.33 -19.99
CA ASP A 133 6.67 -28.03 -18.73
C ASP A 133 5.86 -27.17 -17.75
N GLY A 134 5.59 -25.89 -18.08
CA GLY A 134 4.82 -24.98 -17.24
C GLY A 134 5.54 -24.56 -15.95
N GLN A 135 6.84 -24.84 -15.83
CA GLN A 135 7.60 -24.51 -14.64
C GLN A 135 7.94 -23.01 -14.56
N PRO A 136 8.04 -22.43 -13.35
CA PRO A 136 8.45 -21.05 -13.20
C PRO A 136 9.88 -20.78 -13.67
N LEU A 137 10.01 -19.98 -14.72
CA LEU A 137 11.28 -19.42 -15.20
C LEU A 137 11.82 -18.28 -14.31
N PRO A 138 13.12 -17.91 -14.41
CA PRO A 138 13.73 -16.88 -13.56
C PRO A 138 13.03 -15.52 -13.56
N HIS A 139 12.44 -15.11 -14.70
CA HIS A 139 11.71 -13.83 -14.77
C HIS A 139 10.42 -13.84 -13.95
N HIS A 140 9.80 -15.00 -13.71
CA HIS A 140 8.64 -15.11 -12.83
C HIS A 140 8.99 -14.98 -11.33
N GLN A 141 10.28 -15.03 -10.99
CA GLN A 141 10.79 -14.98 -9.62
C GLN A 141 11.28 -13.57 -9.23
N CYS A 142 11.13 -12.58 -10.11
CA CYS A 142 11.56 -11.21 -9.88
C CYS A 142 10.42 -10.21 -10.12
N SER A 143 10.69 -8.93 -9.85
CA SER A 143 9.85 -7.82 -10.33
C SER A 143 9.94 -7.75 -11.86
N ILE A 144 8.79 -7.72 -12.52
CA ILE A 144 8.66 -7.57 -13.97
C ILE A 144 8.12 -6.16 -14.23
N HIS A 145 8.84 -5.36 -15.01
CA HIS A 145 8.38 -4.03 -15.41
C HIS A 145 7.93 -4.05 -16.87
N LEU A 146 6.73 -3.53 -17.13
CA LEU A 146 6.15 -3.40 -18.46
C LEU A 146 5.87 -1.93 -18.76
N ASN A 147 5.91 -1.55 -20.05
CA ASN A 147 5.65 -0.18 -20.50
C ASN A 147 6.59 0.83 -19.84
N CYS A 148 7.88 0.49 -19.74
CA CYS A 148 8.92 1.36 -19.18
C CYS A 148 10.16 1.42 -20.09
N GLU A 149 10.00 1.08 -21.37
CA GLU A 149 11.09 0.97 -22.35
C GLU A 149 11.56 2.36 -22.82
N ASP A 150 10.71 3.39 -22.70
CA ASP A 150 11.00 4.76 -23.11
C ASP A 150 10.47 5.79 -22.10
N THR A 151 11.31 6.79 -21.82
CA THR A 151 10.97 7.99 -21.05
C THR A 151 9.78 8.77 -21.62
N GLN A 152 9.60 8.79 -22.95
CA GLN A 152 8.46 9.48 -23.57
C GLN A 152 7.13 8.84 -23.20
N LEU A 153 7.09 7.50 -23.12
CA LEU A 153 5.91 6.76 -22.68
C LEU A 153 5.56 7.10 -21.23
N LEU A 154 6.55 7.10 -20.33
CA LEU A 154 6.35 7.49 -18.93
C LEU A 154 5.88 8.93 -18.79
N HIS A 155 6.43 9.85 -19.60
CA HIS A 155 6.01 11.24 -19.61
C HIS A 155 4.56 11.41 -20.09
N GLN A 156 4.15 10.65 -21.11
CA GLN A 156 2.77 10.64 -21.57
C GLN A 156 1.83 10.11 -20.48
N ALA A 157 2.15 8.98 -19.85
CA ALA A 157 1.36 8.41 -18.76
C ALA A 157 1.21 9.39 -17.59
N PHE A 158 2.30 10.06 -17.20
CA PHE A 158 2.27 11.14 -16.22
C PHE A 158 1.36 12.29 -16.64
N THR A 159 1.45 12.72 -17.90
CA THR A 159 0.66 13.84 -18.41
C THR A 159 -0.83 13.52 -18.42
N GLU A 160 -1.23 12.30 -18.82
CA GLU A 160 -2.62 11.83 -18.76
C GLU A 160 -3.14 11.88 -17.32
N ALA A 161 -2.38 11.30 -16.37
CA ALA A 161 -2.74 11.28 -14.96
C ALA A 161 -2.82 12.68 -14.33
N ALA A 162 -1.91 13.59 -14.70
CA ALA A 162 -1.93 14.97 -14.23
C ALA A 162 -3.20 15.73 -14.68
N HIS A 163 -3.81 15.33 -15.80
CA HIS A 163 -5.10 15.86 -16.26
C HIS A 163 -6.31 15.08 -15.70
N GLY A 164 -6.09 14.13 -14.78
CA GLY A 164 -7.16 13.32 -14.19
C GLY A 164 -7.61 12.14 -15.05
N HIS A 165 -6.86 11.78 -16.09
CA HIS A 165 -7.15 10.61 -16.91
C HIS A 165 -6.25 9.42 -16.52
N PRO A 166 -6.79 8.21 -16.33
CA PRO A 166 -5.96 7.01 -16.19
C PRO A 166 -5.09 6.85 -17.44
N SER A 167 -3.83 6.42 -17.27
CA SER A 167 -2.96 6.29 -18.43
C SER A 167 -3.49 5.25 -19.42
N SER A 168 -3.42 5.56 -20.70
CA SER A 168 -3.74 4.65 -21.81
C SER A 168 -2.72 3.52 -21.96
N ARG A 169 -1.49 3.73 -21.48
CA ARG A 169 -0.40 2.74 -21.43
C ARG A 169 0.35 2.88 -20.10
N PRO A 170 -0.24 2.42 -18.99
CA PRO A 170 0.37 2.58 -17.68
C PRO A 170 1.67 1.78 -17.60
N MET A 171 2.68 2.33 -16.91
CA MET A 171 3.81 1.55 -16.44
C MET A 171 3.29 0.54 -15.41
N ILE A 172 3.65 -0.72 -15.57
CA ILE A 172 3.17 -1.80 -14.70
C ILE A 172 4.38 -2.44 -14.02
N GLU A 173 4.34 -2.48 -12.69
CA GLU A 173 5.23 -3.32 -11.89
C GLU A 173 4.45 -4.57 -11.47
N LEU A 174 4.87 -5.71 -12.01
CA LEU A 174 4.23 -7.01 -11.84
C LEU A 174 5.10 -7.91 -10.97
N CYS A 175 4.48 -8.61 -10.02
CA CYS A 175 5.12 -9.64 -9.21
C CYS A 175 4.22 -10.89 -9.12
N ILE A 176 4.84 -12.07 -9.04
CA ILE A 176 4.14 -13.36 -8.92
C ILE A 176 4.57 -14.04 -7.62
N PRO A 177 4.11 -13.58 -6.44
CA PRO A 177 4.60 -14.07 -5.16
C PRO A 177 4.39 -15.58 -4.96
N SER A 178 3.33 -16.14 -5.53
CA SER A 178 3.01 -17.57 -5.47
C SER A 178 4.06 -18.50 -6.12
N VAL A 179 4.95 -17.96 -6.96
CA VAL A 179 6.08 -18.72 -7.52
C VAL A 179 7.16 -18.96 -6.47
N LEU A 180 7.35 -18.00 -5.56
CA LEU A 180 8.36 -18.05 -4.51
C LEU A 180 7.83 -18.71 -3.24
N ASP A 181 6.53 -18.54 -2.97
CA ASP A 181 5.82 -19.20 -1.89
C ASP A 181 4.57 -19.92 -2.43
N PRO A 182 4.69 -21.22 -2.72
CA PRO A 182 3.57 -22.03 -3.21
C PRO A 182 2.37 -22.09 -2.26
N GLY A 183 2.52 -21.73 -0.99
CA GLY A 183 1.41 -21.67 -0.02
C GLY A 183 0.41 -20.54 -0.30
N LEU A 184 0.74 -19.59 -1.18
CA LEU A 184 -0.10 -18.44 -1.50
C LEU A 184 -1.18 -18.72 -2.55
N ALA A 185 -1.12 -19.86 -3.25
CA ALA A 185 -2.09 -20.23 -4.28
C ALA A 185 -2.37 -21.74 -4.29
N PRO A 186 -3.55 -22.18 -4.75
CA PRO A 186 -3.81 -23.60 -5.00
C PRO A 186 -2.82 -24.22 -6.01
N PRO A 187 -2.58 -25.54 -5.97
CA PRO A 187 -1.71 -26.21 -6.94
C PRO A 187 -2.12 -25.94 -8.39
N GLY A 188 -1.18 -25.48 -9.22
CA GLY A 188 -1.42 -25.12 -10.62
C GLY A 188 -2.02 -23.73 -10.84
N CYS A 189 -2.34 -22.99 -9.77
CA CYS A 189 -2.78 -21.60 -9.84
C CYS A 189 -1.68 -20.65 -9.35
N HIS A 190 -1.79 -19.39 -9.75
CA HIS A 190 -0.88 -18.35 -9.32
C HIS A 190 -1.64 -17.07 -8.96
N VAL A 191 -1.11 -16.34 -7.99
CA VAL A 191 -1.52 -14.96 -7.71
C VAL A 191 -0.51 -14.03 -8.36
N VAL A 192 -1.01 -13.10 -9.18
CA VAL A 192 -0.23 -12.05 -9.83
C VAL A 192 -0.69 -10.71 -9.27
N SER A 193 0.24 -9.93 -8.74
CA SER A 193 0.01 -8.56 -8.30
C SER A 193 0.56 -7.59 -9.33
N LEU A 194 -0.29 -6.68 -9.79
CA LEU A 194 0.03 -5.62 -10.74
C LEU A 194 -0.08 -4.28 -10.01
N PHE A 195 1.00 -3.52 -9.99
CA PHE A 195 1.03 -2.13 -9.54
C PHE A 195 1.09 -1.25 -10.78
N THR A 196 -0.05 -0.71 -11.18
CA THR A 196 -0.14 0.20 -12.31
C THR A 196 0.10 1.62 -11.83
N GLN A 197 1.06 2.29 -12.46
CA GLN A 197 1.43 3.67 -12.14
C GLN A 197 0.60 4.65 -12.98
N TYR A 198 0.54 5.90 -12.52
CA TYR A 198 -0.16 6.99 -13.20
C TYR A 198 -1.67 6.78 -13.28
N THR A 199 -2.26 6.35 -12.16
CA THR A 199 -3.70 6.32 -11.95
C THR A 199 -4.10 7.46 -11.02
N PRO A 200 -4.78 8.52 -11.49
CA PRO A 200 -5.06 9.68 -10.67
C PRO A 200 -6.00 9.35 -9.50
N TYR A 201 -5.82 10.00 -8.36
CA TYR A 201 -6.65 9.78 -7.17
C TYR A 201 -8.09 10.25 -7.38
N VAL A 202 -8.27 11.36 -8.11
CA VAL A 202 -9.55 11.90 -8.57
C VAL A 202 -9.53 11.96 -10.09
N LEU A 203 -10.57 11.45 -10.73
CA LEU A 203 -10.71 11.44 -12.18
C LEU A 203 -11.04 12.85 -12.71
N ALA A 204 -10.82 13.05 -14.00
CA ALA A 204 -11.13 14.28 -14.70
C ALA A 204 -12.56 14.75 -14.41
N GLY A 205 -12.75 16.07 -14.26
CA GLY A 205 -14.03 16.64 -13.85
C GLY A 205 -14.38 16.45 -12.37
N GLY A 206 -13.45 15.98 -11.54
CA GLY A 206 -13.66 15.81 -10.09
C GLY A 206 -14.39 14.51 -9.73
N GLN A 207 -14.46 13.54 -10.65
CA GLN A 207 -15.18 12.29 -10.44
C GLN A 207 -14.39 11.34 -9.53
N SER A 208 -15.08 10.62 -8.66
CA SER A 208 -14.49 9.53 -7.88
C SER A 208 -14.48 8.22 -8.66
N TRP A 209 -13.58 7.30 -8.30
CA TRP A 209 -13.55 5.94 -8.83
C TRP A 209 -14.76 5.11 -8.37
N ASP A 210 -15.78 5.02 -9.21
CA ASP A 210 -16.90 4.10 -9.01
C ASP A 210 -16.59 2.69 -9.53
N GLU A 211 -17.54 1.77 -9.37
CA GLU A 211 -17.35 0.38 -9.81
C GLU A 211 -17.17 0.26 -11.32
N GLN A 212 -17.90 1.07 -12.10
CA GLN A 212 -17.81 1.06 -13.56
C GLN A 212 -16.43 1.51 -14.04
N ALA A 213 -15.91 2.61 -13.49
CA ALA A 213 -14.59 3.12 -13.81
C ALA A 213 -13.48 2.15 -13.40
N ARG A 214 -13.61 1.49 -12.24
CA ARG A 214 -12.65 0.47 -11.79
C ARG A 214 -12.64 -0.75 -12.71
N ASN A 215 -13.81 -1.25 -13.11
CA ASN A 215 -13.90 -2.40 -14.01
C ASN A 215 -13.35 -2.04 -15.40
N ALA A 216 -13.73 -0.88 -15.94
CA ALA A 216 -13.22 -0.40 -17.23
C ALA A 216 -11.70 -0.16 -17.24
N TYR A 217 -11.08 0.09 -16.08
CA TYR A 217 -9.63 0.21 -15.95
C TYR A 217 -8.93 -1.15 -15.79
N ALA A 218 -9.63 -2.13 -15.21
CA ALA A 218 -9.09 -3.47 -14.96
C ALA A 218 -9.22 -4.42 -16.17
N ASP A 219 -10.22 -4.20 -17.03
CA ASP A 219 -10.46 -4.93 -18.28
C ASP A 219 -9.43 -4.59 -19.38
#